data_AF-A0A9P8E0D6-F1
#
_entry.id   AF-A0A9P8E0D6-F1
#
_cell.length_a   1.000
_cell.length_b   1.000
_cell.length_c   1.000
_cell.angle_alpha   90.00
_cell.angle_beta   90.00
_cell.angle_gamma   90.00
#
_symmetry.space_group_name_H-M   'P 1'
#
loop_
_entity.id
_entity.type
_entity.pdbx_description
1 polymer ?
#
loop_
_entity_poly.entity_id
_entity_poly.type
_entity_poly.pdbx_seq_one_letter_code
_entity_poly.pdbx_strand_id
1 'polypeptide(L)'
;MEEESQTNATDLESQLARAESDLARIRNARDELSAELSVRKGSQEQSQVASDSIKELAAARETRIAALESEVERLKLQIGESTAATTDETLEAMSIEELRSKLKTLENQHLLLNNELPSMEAAWKKTKSLAERKVAEIIEWEEQRTRINAEKAKADQKYFAAMKAKEARENELRTLKAQNAKSSEIVTQLKDAENNSRSLIINLEKQISESKESLTSLSQQNRTMQQKLSEGNITLEKLRTQITDMKKLVVSKDAASSAAASAKRQAEVELEEVKVRLEDTKKSLESMKRKGSGRESESDDWRKIAICPVCNSNLRNTVLKLCSHTFCQGCVQNLIANRSRKCPSCGKAFGHADHMPIVLA
;
A
#
# COMPACT_ATOMS: atom_id res chain seq x y z
N MET A 1 32.90 -7.11 19.20
CA MET A 1 32.79 -5.75 19.78
C MET A 1 31.43 -5.48 20.41
N GLU A 2 30.30 -5.44 19.69
CA GLU A 2 29.00 -5.17 20.34
C GLU A 2 28.55 -6.29 21.30
N GLU A 3 28.64 -7.57 20.91
CA GLU A 3 28.32 -8.70 21.80
C GLU A 3 29.24 -8.79 23.03
N GLU A 4 30.53 -8.52 22.87
CA GLU A 4 31.48 -8.45 24.00
C GLU A 4 31.17 -7.28 24.95
N SER A 5 30.69 -6.15 24.41
CA SER A 5 30.27 -5.02 25.24
C SER A 5 28.98 -5.32 26.00
N GLN A 6 28.04 -6.05 25.38
CA GLN A 6 26.79 -6.46 26.02
C GLN A 6 27.03 -7.51 27.11
N THR A 7 27.86 -8.50 26.85
CA THR A 7 28.23 -9.53 27.85
C THR A 7 28.96 -8.91 29.04
N ASN A 8 29.91 -8.00 28.81
CA ASN A 8 30.57 -7.25 29.89
C ASN A 8 29.59 -6.37 30.68
N ALA A 9 28.62 -5.74 30.03
CA ALA A 9 27.59 -4.96 30.72
C ALA A 9 26.73 -5.85 31.63
N THR A 10 26.29 -7.02 31.14
CA THR A 10 25.50 -7.96 31.94
C THR A 10 26.27 -8.54 33.12
N ASP A 11 27.58 -8.78 32.96
CA ASP A 11 28.41 -9.31 34.05
C ASP A 11 28.65 -8.25 35.13
N LEU A 12 28.88 -6.99 34.72
CA LEU A 12 28.95 -5.86 35.64
C LEU A 12 27.62 -5.63 36.39
N GLU A 13 26.49 -5.73 35.71
CA GLU A 13 25.16 -5.65 36.33
C GLU A 13 24.95 -6.79 37.36
N SER A 14 25.39 -8.01 37.03
CA SER A 14 25.33 -9.14 37.97
C SER A 14 26.20 -8.93 39.21
N GLN A 15 27.43 -8.44 39.01
CA GLN A 15 28.35 -8.12 40.11
C GLN A 15 27.78 -6.99 40.98
N LEU A 16 27.17 -5.98 40.37
CA LEU A 16 26.56 -4.85 41.08
C LEU A 16 25.34 -5.31 41.89
N ALA A 17 24.49 -6.17 41.33
CA ALA A 17 23.36 -6.78 42.05
C ALA A 17 23.82 -7.64 43.25
N ARG A 18 24.91 -8.40 43.12
CA ARG A 18 25.51 -9.15 44.24
C ARG A 18 26.03 -8.23 45.33
N ALA A 19 26.77 -7.17 44.94
CA ALA A 19 27.29 -6.19 45.88
C ALA A 19 26.18 -5.44 46.63
N GLU A 20 25.08 -5.12 45.95
CA GLU A 20 23.88 -4.52 46.58
C GLU A 20 23.22 -5.46 47.59
N SER A 21 23.10 -6.74 47.26
CA SER A 21 22.57 -7.78 48.16
C SER A 21 23.45 -7.94 49.41
N ASP A 22 24.78 -8.00 49.23
CA ASP A 22 25.73 -8.09 50.34
C ASP A 22 25.70 -6.83 51.21
N LEU A 23 25.58 -5.64 50.61
CA LEU A 23 25.39 -4.39 51.35
C LEU A 23 24.11 -4.39 52.19
N ALA A 24 23.01 -4.91 51.65
CA ALA A 24 21.76 -5.05 52.40
C ALA A 24 21.91 -6.00 53.59
N ARG A 25 22.57 -7.15 53.39
CA ARG A 25 22.86 -8.12 54.46
C ARG A 25 23.73 -7.53 55.57
N ILE A 26 24.82 -6.85 55.20
CA ILE A 26 25.74 -6.22 56.16
C ILE A 26 25.02 -5.11 56.94
N ARG A 27 24.17 -4.31 56.28
CA ARG A 27 23.35 -3.29 56.97
C ARG A 27 22.40 -3.91 57.97
N ASN A 28 21.69 -4.98 57.60
CA ASN A 28 20.78 -5.67 58.50
C ASN A 28 21.52 -6.24 59.73
N ALA A 29 22.66 -6.92 59.52
CA ALA A 29 23.46 -7.46 60.63
C ALA A 29 24.03 -6.36 61.53
N ARG A 30 24.46 -5.23 60.95
CA ARG A 30 24.91 -4.06 61.72
C ARG A 30 23.76 -3.49 62.56
N ASP A 31 22.58 -3.35 61.98
CA ASP A 31 21.42 -2.78 62.67
C ASP A 31 20.94 -3.70 63.81
N GLU A 32 21.01 -5.02 63.61
CA GLU A 32 20.75 -6.05 64.63
C GLU A 32 21.75 -5.98 65.78
N LEU A 33 23.06 -5.99 65.49
CA LEU A 33 24.12 -5.85 66.50
C LEU A 33 24.00 -4.52 67.25
N SER A 34 23.66 -3.43 66.56
CA SER A 34 23.46 -2.12 67.19
C SER A 34 22.27 -2.13 68.14
N ALA A 35 21.19 -2.84 67.81
CA ALA A 35 20.03 -2.99 68.69
C ALA A 35 20.38 -3.81 69.94
N GLU A 36 21.06 -4.95 69.79
CA GLU A 36 21.51 -5.78 70.92
C GLU A 36 22.43 -5.00 71.87
N LEU A 37 23.38 -4.24 71.32
CA LEU A 37 24.32 -3.43 72.09
C LEU A 37 23.59 -2.33 72.87
N SER A 38 22.56 -1.71 72.27
CA SER A 38 21.71 -0.73 72.96
C SER A 38 20.94 -1.35 74.14
N VAL A 39 20.38 -2.55 73.95
CA VAL A 39 19.65 -3.27 75.03
C VAL A 39 20.60 -3.66 76.16
N ARG A 40 21.77 -4.22 75.84
CA ARG A 40 22.80 -4.59 76.81
C ARG A 40 23.29 -3.39 77.62
N LYS A 41 23.55 -2.25 76.97
CA LYS A 41 23.93 -1.00 77.63
C LYS A 41 22.85 -0.51 78.58
N GLY A 42 21.59 -0.48 78.14
CA GLY A 42 20.48 -0.07 79.00
C GLY A 42 20.34 -0.95 80.24
N SER A 43 20.46 -2.27 80.08
CA SER A 43 20.44 -3.21 81.22
C SER A 43 21.61 -3.00 82.19
N GLN A 44 22.81 -2.74 81.66
CA GLN A 44 24.00 -2.47 82.49
C GLN A 44 23.87 -1.15 83.25
N GLU A 45 23.41 -0.08 82.60
CA GLU A 45 23.13 1.21 83.27
C GLU A 45 22.10 1.04 84.39
N GLN A 46 21.03 0.29 84.15
CA GLN A 46 20.01 0.03 85.16
C GLN A 46 20.56 -0.77 86.36
N SER A 47 21.44 -1.76 86.12
CA SER A 47 22.14 -2.50 87.18
C SER A 47 23.12 -1.61 87.95
N GLN A 48 23.78 -0.67 87.27
CA GLN A 48 24.71 0.27 87.89
C GLN A 48 23.96 1.20 88.85
N VAL A 49 22.85 1.80 88.40
CA VAL A 49 21.98 2.66 89.21
C VAL A 49 21.45 1.91 90.44
N ALA A 50 21.04 0.65 90.28
CA ALA A 50 20.61 -0.18 91.40
C ALA A 50 21.74 -0.43 92.41
N SER A 51 22.96 -0.72 91.94
CA SER A 51 24.12 -0.90 92.82
C SER A 51 24.48 0.36 93.58
N ASP A 52 24.39 1.53 92.95
CA ASP A 52 24.75 2.80 93.58
C ASP A 52 23.72 3.21 94.63
N SER A 53 22.42 2.98 94.36
CA SER A 53 21.36 3.16 95.36
C SER A 53 21.54 2.25 96.59
N ILE A 54 21.98 1.00 96.41
CA ILE A 54 22.28 0.08 97.51
C ILE A 54 23.45 0.60 98.36
N LYS A 55 24.52 1.11 97.74
CA LYS A 55 25.66 1.69 98.45
C LYS A 55 25.26 2.93 99.25
N GLU A 56 24.45 3.79 98.67
CA GLU A 56 23.95 5.00 99.35
C GLU A 56 23.09 4.63 100.57
N LEU A 57 22.21 3.63 100.43
CA LEU A 57 21.43 3.10 101.55
C LEU A 57 22.32 2.49 102.65
N ALA A 58 23.38 1.78 102.28
CA ALA A 58 24.33 1.21 103.24
C ALA A 58 25.06 2.30 104.03
N ALA A 59 25.56 3.35 103.37
CA ALA A 59 26.21 4.50 104.02
C ALA A 59 25.23 5.26 104.95
N ALA A 60 23.98 5.43 104.54
CA ALA A 60 22.93 6.02 105.39
C ALA A 60 22.63 5.16 106.64
N ARG A 61 22.75 3.83 106.54
CA ARG A 61 22.60 2.94 107.70
C ARG A 61 23.81 2.99 108.62
N GLU A 62 25.03 3.04 108.10
CA GLU A 62 26.26 3.17 108.90
C GLU A 62 26.26 4.46 109.72
N THR A 63 25.92 5.59 109.12
CA THR A 63 25.80 6.88 109.84
C THR A 63 24.74 6.84 110.94
N ARG A 64 23.61 6.17 110.71
CA ARG A 64 22.59 5.98 111.74
C ARG A 64 23.05 5.06 112.87
N ILE A 65 23.77 3.98 112.55
CA ILE A 65 24.35 3.07 113.55
C ILE A 65 25.32 3.85 114.43
N ALA A 66 26.25 4.62 113.85
CA ALA A 66 27.20 5.45 114.60
C ALA A 66 26.51 6.47 115.53
N ALA A 67 25.43 7.10 115.06
CA ALA A 67 24.64 8.02 115.89
C ALA A 67 23.98 7.31 117.09
N LEU A 68 23.40 6.13 116.86
CA LEU A 68 22.79 5.32 117.92
C LEU A 68 23.84 4.77 118.90
N GLU A 69 25.00 4.37 118.41
CA GLU A 69 26.13 3.95 119.25
C GLU A 69 26.60 5.07 120.17
N SER A 70 26.76 6.29 119.65
CA SER A 70 27.10 7.47 120.45
C SER A 70 26.02 7.83 121.48
N GLU A 71 24.75 7.68 121.13
CA GLU A 71 23.64 7.87 122.07
C GLU A 71 23.63 6.82 123.19
N VAL A 72 23.88 5.55 122.86
CA VAL A 72 24.01 4.48 123.84
C VAL A 72 25.20 4.74 124.77
N GLU A 73 26.33 5.19 124.23
CA GLU A 73 27.51 5.54 125.03
C GLU A 73 27.24 6.71 125.99
N ARG A 74 26.57 7.77 125.52
CA ARG A 74 26.11 8.88 126.35
C ARG A 74 25.19 8.43 127.49
N LEU A 75 24.23 7.54 127.19
CA LEU A 75 23.29 7.03 128.20
C LEU A 75 23.99 6.15 129.24
N LYS A 76 24.95 5.31 128.82
CA LYS A 76 25.78 4.49 129.72
C LYS A 76 26.62 5.35 130.68
N LEU A 77 27.16 6.48 130.20
CA LEU A 77 27.85 7.47 131.04
C LEU A 77 26.91 8.13 132.04
N GLN A 78 25.68 8.46 131.65
CA GLN A 78 24.70 9.14 132.51
C GLN A 78 24.16 8.23 133.65
N ILE A 79 24.10 6.92 133.42
CA ILE A 79 23.62 5.93 134.40
C ILE A 79 24.77 5.43 135.30
N GLY A 80 26.02 5.81 135.01
CA GLY A 80 27.19 5.43 135.80
C GLY A 80 27.67 4.00 135.57
N GLU A 81 27.18 3.32 134.53
CA GLU A 81 27.66 1.99 134.10
C GLU A 81 29.02 2.06 133.38
N SER A 82 29.42 3.25 132.91
CA SER A 82 30.71 3.54 132.31
C SER A 82 31.28 4.81 132.96
N THR A 83 32.55 4.80 133.37
CA THR A 83 33.27 6.00 133.76
C THR A 83 33.82 6.68 132.51
N ALA A 84 33.72 8.01 132.41
CA ALA A 84 34.33 8.74 131.30
C ALA A 84 35.81 8.34 131.16
N ALA A 85 36.23 7.95 129.96
CA ALA A 85 37.57 7.41 129.68
C ALA A 85 38.72 8.40 129.98
N THR A 86 38.40 9.62 130.35
CA THR A 86 39.34 10.65 130.78
C THR A 86 39.30 10.80 132.30
N THR A 87 39.93 9.88 133.02
CA THR A 87 40.56 10.24 134.31
C THR A 87 41.78 11.07 133.97
N ASP A 88 41.56 12.36 133.72
CA ASP A 88 42.62 13.32 133.45
C ASP A 88 43.37 13.55 134.78
N GLU A 89 44.57 12.98 134.93
CA GLU A 89 45.42 13.13 136.13
C GLU A 89 45.66 14.60 136.51
N THR A 90 45.48 15.51 135.53
CA THR A 90 45.53 16.96 135.77
C THR A 90 44.32 17.49 136.54
N LEU A 91 43.14 16.87 136.46
CA LEU A 91 41.95 17.27 137.23
C LEU A 91 42.09 16.93 138.72
N GLU A 92 42.77 15.83 139.07
CA GLU A 92 42.99 15.46 140.47
C GLU A 92 44.08 16.30 141.15
N ALA A 93 44.99 16.90 140.38
CA ALA A 93 46.05 17.77 140.88
C ALA A 93 45.66 19.26 140.98
N MET A 94 44.51 19.66 140.45
CA MET A 94 44.03 21.04 140.47
C MET A 94 43.42 21.43 141.82
N SER A 95 43.64 22.67 142.23
CA SER A 95 43.00 23.20 143.44
C SER A 95 41.48 23.36 143.24
N ILE A 96 40.73 23.36 144.34
CA ILE A 96 39.25 23.47 144.32
C ILE A 96 38.81 24.75 143.56
N GLU A 97 39.51 25.86 143.73
CA GLU A 97 39.28 27.12 143.00
C GLU A 97 39.51 26.99 141.49
N GLU A 98 40.56 26.30 141.06
CA GLU A 98 40.86 26.10 139.63
C GLU A 98 39.85 25.14 138.97
N LEU A 99 39.41 24.10 139.69
CA LEU A 99 38.33 23.23 139.26
C LEU A 99 37.01 24.01 139.12
N ARG A 100 36.65 24.86 140.09
CA ARG A 100 35.46 25.74 140.02
C ARG A 100 35.52 26.71 138.84
N SER A 101 36.68 27.29 138.59
CA SER A 101 36.94 28.15 137.43
C SER A 101 36.72 27.40 136.11
N LYS A 102 37.35 26.23 135.96
CA LYS A 102 37.25 25.39 134.75
C LYS A 102 35.81 24.89 134.53
N LEU A 103 35.10 24.52 135.58
CA LEU A 103 33.69 24.11 135.54
C LEU A 103 32.79 25.27 135.06
N LYS A 104 33.01 26.48 135.59
CA LYS A 104 32.28 27.69 135.15
C LYS A 104 32.59 28.08 133.70
N THR A 105 33.83 27.91 133.26
CA THR A 105 34.21 28.10 131.85
C THR A 105 33.56 27.06 130.95
N LEU A 106 33.57 25.78 131.34
CA LEU A 106 32.92 24.70 130.61
C LEU A 106 31.39 24.88 130.56
N GLU A 107 30.74 25.27 131.65
CA GLU A 107 29.32 25.60 131.68
C GLU A 107 28.99 26.75 130.73
N ASN A 108 29.79 27.83 130.75
CA ASN A 108 29.62 28.94 129.82
C ASN A 108 29.83 28.51 128.37
N GLN A 109 30.86 27.71 128.08
CA GLN A 109 31.11 27.16 126.74
C GLN A 109 29.96 26.26 126.28
N HIS A 110 29.47 25.39 127.16
CA HIS A 110 28.31 24.54 126.88
C HIS A 110 27.08 25.38 126.59
N LEU A 111 26.84 26.44 127.36
CA LEU A 111 25.68 27.32 127.20
C LEU A 111 25.76 28.14 125.90
N LEU A 112 26.95 28.62 125.54
CA LEU A 112 27.21 29.23 124.23
C LEU A 112 26.97 28.24 123.08
N LEU A 113 27.51 27.03 123.17
CA LEU A 113 27.33 25.99 122.16
C LEU A 113 25.85 25.59 122.01
N ASN A 114 25.14 25.47 123.13
CA ASN A 114 23.71 25.14 123.16
C ASN A 114 22.84 26.28 122.58
N ASN A 115 23.35 27.52 122.58
CA ASN A 115 22.71 28.66 121.90
C ASN A 115 23.07 28.74 120.41
N GLU A 116 24.27 28.32 120.01
CA GLU A 116 24.72 28.31 118.60
C GLU A 116 24.09 27.16 117.79
N LEU A 117 23.89 26.00 118.41
CA LEU A 117 23.30 24.81 117.80
C LEU A 117 21.93 25.06 117.15
N PRO A 118 20.94 25.70 117.81
CA PRO A 118 19.64 26.00 117.21
C PRO A 118 19.73 26.95 116.01
N SER A 119 20.62 27.93 116.06
CA SER A 119 20.86 28.87 114.94
C SER A 119 21.43 28.13 113.73
N MET A 120 22.40 27.25 113.98
CA MET A 120 23.05 26.45 112.94
C MET A 120 22.10 25.38 112.36
N GLU A 121 21.28 24.76 113.21
CA GLU A 121 20.21 23.83 112.80
C GLU A 121 19.17 24.54 111.92
N ALA A 122 18.73 25.75 112.31
CA ALA A 122 17.78 26.54 111.53
C ALA A 122 18.35 26.93 110.15
N ALA A 123 19.61 27.38 110.11
CA ALA A 123 20.32 27.68 108.86
C ALA A 123 20.47 26.42 107.97
N TRP A 124 20.79 25.28 108.58
CA TRP A 124 20.92 24.01 107.87
C TRP A 124 19.57 23.53 107.32
N LYS A 125 18.49 23.55 108.11
CA LYS A 125 17.13 23.19 107.66
C LYS A 125 16.67 24.06 106.48
N LYS A 126 16.93 25.37 106.53
CA LYS A 126 16.58 26.30 105.45
C LYS A 126 17.40 26.04 104.18
N THR A 127 18.68 25.72 104.34
CA THR A 127 19.56 25.38 103.20
C THR A 127 19.17 24.04 102.59
N LYS A 128 18.87 23.04 103.42
CA LYS A 128 18.40 21.73 102.99
C LYS A 128 17.09 21.83 102.20
N SER A 129 16.09 22.55 102.71
CA SER A 129 14.81 22.70 101.98
C SER A 129 14.98 23.46 100.66
N LEU A 130 15.89 24.44 100.60
CA LEU A 130 16.23 25.13 99.37
C LEU A 130 16.92 24.19 98.37
N ALA A 131 17.85 23.37 98.83
CA ALA A 131 18.56 22.40 98.01
C ALA A 131 17.61 21.33 97.46
N GLU A 132 16.73 20.77 98.31
CA GLU A 132 15.70 19.81 97.90
C GLU A 132 14.77 20.39 96.83
N ARG A 133 14.31 21.64 96.99
CA ARG A 133 13.51 22.32 95.96
C ARG A 133 14.28 22.50 94.66
N LYS A 134 15.57 22.87 94.71
CA LYS A 134 16.38 23.06 93.51
C LYS A 134 16.65 21.75 92.77
N VAL A 135 16.88 20.66 93.51
CA VAL A 135 17.01 19.32 92.93
C VAL A 135 15.69 18.91 92.25
N ALA A 136 14.54 19.14 92.89
CA ALA A 136 13.25 18.85 92.28
C ALA A 136 13.00 19.65 90.99
N GLU A 137 13.33 20.96 90.99
CA GLU A 137 13.27 21.79 89.77
C GLU A 137 14.17 21.23 88.66
N ILE A 138 15.41 20.84 88.97
CA ILE A 138 16.35 20.28 87.97
C ILE A 138 15.80 18.98 87.38
N ILE A 139 15.25 18.09 88.20
CA ILE A 139 14.63 16.84 87.73
C ILE A 139 13.49 17.16 86.75
N GLU A 140 12.62 18.12 87.07
CA GLU A 140 11.53 18.53 86.18
C GLU A 140 12.07 19.09 84.85
N TRP A 141 13.12 19.92 84.88
CA TRP A 141 13.77 20.42 83.67
C TRP A 141 14.40 19.30 82.82
N GLU A 142 14.98 18.27 83.45
CA GLU A 142 15.55 17.12 82.76
C GLU A 142 14.45 16.26 82.10
N GLU A 143 13.34 16.02 82.80
CA GLU A 143 12.16 15.32 82.23
C GLU A 143 11.56 16.10 81.05
N GLN A 144 11.42 17.42 81.18
CA GLN A 144 10.95 18.26 80.07
C GLN A 144 11.91 18.22 78.88
N ARG A 145 13.22 18.30 79.13
CA ARG A 145 14.24 18.24 78.07
C ARG A 145 14.24 16.91 77.35
N THR A 146 14.09 15.80 78.06
CA THR A 146 14.01 14.46 77.44
C THR A 146 12.73 14.32 76.59
N ARG A 147 11.58 14.82 77.07
CA ARG A 147 10.33 14.84 76.30
C ARG A 147 10.46 15.67 75.01
N ILE A 148 10.97 16.90 75.09
CA ILE A 148 11.15 17.78 73.93
C ILE A 148 12.13 17.17 72.92
N ASN A 149 13.22 16.55 73.38
CA ASN A 149 14.15 15.87 72.49
C ASN A 149 13.51 14.69 71.74
N ALA A 150 12.65 13.91 72.42
CA ALA A 150 11.92 12.82 71.78
C ALA A 150 10.89 13.34 70.75
N GLU A 151 10.19 14.43 71.05
CA GLU A 151 9.27 15.09 70.12
C GLU A 151 9.99 15.67 68.91
N LYS A 152 11.13 16.33 69.13
CA LYS A 152 12.00 16.84 68.05
C LYS A 152 12.48 15.70 67.15
N ALA A 153 12.98 14.60 67.71
CA ALA A 153 13.44 13.46 66.92
C ALA A 153 12.31 12.86 66.06
N LYS A 154 11.09 12.76 66.60
CA LYS A 154 9.90 12.33 65.84
C LYS A 154 9.52 13.32 64.75
N ALA A 155 9.62 14.62 65.00
CA ALA A 155 9.35 15.66 64.01
C ALA A 155 10.39 15.63 62.87
N ASP A 156 11.67 15.52 63.20
CA ASP A 156 12.77 15.42 62.23
C ASP A 156 12.61 14.18 61.35
N GLN A 157 12.29 13.02 61.94
CA GLN A 157 12.04 11.78 61.19
C GLN A 157 10.89 11.96 60.18
N LYS A 158 9.77 12.58 60.60
CA LYS A 158 8.63 12.87 59.72
C LYS A 158 8.99 13.87 58.62
N TYR A 159 9.75 14.92 58.97
CA TYR A 159 10.19 15.93 58.03
C TYR A 159 11.06 15.33 56.91
N PHE A 160 12.08 14.53 57.27
CA PHE A 160 12.95 13.90 56.28
C PHE A 160 12.21 12.87 55.42
N ALA A 161 11.29 12.10 56.00
CA ALA A 161 10.44 11.18 55.25
C ALA A 161 9.55 11.94 54.23
N ALA A 162 8.93 13.05 54.65
CA ALA A 162 8.11 13.89 53.78
C ALA A 162 8.94 14.56 52.67
N MET A 163 10.14 15.05 52.99
CA MET A 163 11.04 15.65 52.00
C MET A 163 11.50 14.62 50.96
N LYS A 164 11.87 13.41 51.38
CA LYS A 164 12.22 12.32 50.45
C LYS A 164 11.05 11.93 49.55
N ALA A 165 9.83 11.87 50.10
CA ALA A 165 8.62 11.61 49.30
C ALA A 165 8.32 12.75 48.31
N LYS A 166 8.51 14.01 48.73
CA LYS A 166 8.37 15.19 47.88
C LYS A 166 9.37 15.15 46.72
N GLU A 167 10.65 14.90 46.98
CA GLU A 167 11.70 14.79 45.95
C GLU A 167 11.39 13.66 44.94
N ALA A 168 10.90 12.51 45.43
CA ALA A 168 10.47 11.41 44.56
C ALA A 168 9.32 11.85 43.63
N ARG A 169 8.29 12.53 44.17
CA ARG A 169 7.16 13.05 43.36
C ARG A 169 7.58 14.14 42.38
N GLU A 170 8.51 15.02 42.75
CA GLU A 170 9.04 16.04 41.84
C GLU A 170 9.82 15.41 40.67
N ASN A 171 10.57 14.34 40.92
CA ASN A 171 11.28 13.60 39.87
C ASN A 171 10.31 12.85 38.96
N GLU A 172 9.27 12.20 39.50
CA GLU A 172 8.20 11.60 38.71
C GLU A 172 7.50 12.64 37.83
N LEU A 173 7.17 13.81 38.39
CA LEU A 173 6.50 14.89 37.67
C LEU A 173 7.38 15.45 36.54
N ARG A 174 8.69 15.61 36.77
CA ARG A 174 9.65 15.99 35.71
C ARG A 174 9.68 14.95 34.59
N THR A 175 9.71 13.66 34.93
CA THR A 175 9.74 12.56 33.98
C THR A 175 8.46 12.51 33.14
N LEU A 176 7.29 12.60 33.79
CA LEU A 176 5.99 12.64 33.12
C LEU A 176 5.84 13.85 32.21
N LYS A 177 6.32 15.04 32.62
CA LYS A 177 6.32 16.23 31.76
C LYS A 177 7.19 16.03 30.52
N ALA A 178 8.39 15.47 30.68
CA ALA A 178 9.27 15.18 29.55
C ALA A 178 8.65 14.15 28.60
N GLN A 179 8.01 13.11 29.13
CA GLN A 179 7.29 12.11 28.33
C GLN A 179 6.10 12.72 27.58
N ASN A 180 5.33 13.60 28.24
CA ASN A 180 4.19 14.28 27.63
C ASN A 180 4.61 15.28 26.54
N ALA A 181 5.75 15.96 26.70
CA ALA A 181 6.30 16.81 25.65
C ALA A 181 6.68 15.97 24.41
N LYS A 182 7.37 14.83 24.61
CA LYS A 182 7.71 13.90 23.53
C LYS A 182 6.48 13.30 22.85
N SER A 183 5.47 12.88 23.61
CA SER A 183 4.24 12.33 23.01
C SER A 183 3.49 13.40 22.21
N SER A 184 3.44 14.64 22.69
CA SER A 184 2.86 15.76 21.94
C SER A 184 3.58 16.00 20.61
N GLU A 185 4.91 15.94 20.62
CA GLU A 185 5.73 16.09 19.40
C GLU A 185 5.47 14.95 18.40
N ILE A 186 5.41 13.70 18.88
CA ILE A 186 5.06 12.54 18.05
C ILE A 186 3.66 12.72 17.45
N VAL A 187 2.68 13.18 18.23
CA VAL A 187 1.33 13.44 17.73
C VAL A 187 1.32 14.51 16.64
N THR A 188 2.11 15.58 16.78
CA THR A 188 2.23 16.59 15.72
C THR A 188 2.86 16.02 14.45
N GLN A 189 3.94 15.24 14.58
CA GLN A 189 4.58 14.58 13.43
C GLN A 189 3.63 13.62 12.71
N LEU A 190 2.83 12.84 13.46
CA LEU A 190 1.84 11.93 12.88
C LEU A 190 0.73 12.69 12.15
N LYS A 191 0.26 13.82 12.70
CA LYS A 191 -0.73 14.68 12.02
C LYS A 191 -0.18 15.26 10.72
N ASP A 192 1.07 15.73 10.71
CA ASP A 192 1.71 16.26 9.51
C ASP A 192 1.91 15.17 8.46
N ALA A 193 2.32 13.96 8.87
CA ALA A 193 2.42 12.80 7.98
C ALA A 193 1.05 12.38 7.40
N GLU A 194 -0.02 12.42 8.20
CA GLU A 194 -1.39 12.17 7.75
C GLU A 194 -1.82 13.21 6.72
N ASN A 195 -1.58 14.50 6.98
CA ASN A 195 -1.92 15.59 6.06
C ASN A 195 -1.17 15.45 4.73
N ASN A 196 0.12 15.12 4.77
CA ASN A 196 0.92 14.86 3.57
C ASN A 196 0.37 13.66 2.77
N SER A 197 0.01 12.58 3.47
CA SER A 197 -0.57 11.39 2.84
C SER A 197 -1.92 11.68 2.21
N ARG A 198 -2.80 12.44 2.88
CA ARG A 198 -4.08 12.91 2.34
C ARG A 198 -3.89 13.78 1.10
N SER A 199 -2.92 14.70 1.11
CA SER A 199 -2.59 15.52 -0.05
C SER A 199 -2.11 14.67 -1.24
N LEU A 200 -1.26 13.67 -0.99
CA LEU A 200 -0.81 12.74 -2.03
C LEU A 200 -1.98 11.95 -2.64
N ILE A 201 -2.90 11.47 -1.81
CA ILE A 201 -4.11 10.76 -2.28
C ILE A 201 -4.92 11.66 -3.21
N ILE A 202 -5.21 12.90 -2.82
CA ILE A 202 -5.96 13.85 -3.64
C ILE A 202 -5.26 14.09 -4.99
N ASN A 203 -3.94 14.26 -4.98
CA ASN A 203 -3.16 14.44 -6.20
C ASN A 203 -3.21 13.21 -7.11
N LEU A 204 -3.08 12.00 -6.55
CA LEU A 204 -3.17 10.76 -7.31
C LEU A 204 -4.58 10.53 -7.87
N GLU A 205 -5.62 10.82 -7.11
CA GLU A 205 -7.01 10.76 -7.57
C GLU A 205 -7.24 11.67 -8.78
N LYS A 206 -6.71 12.91 -8.73
CA LYS A 206 -6.75 13.85 -9.85
C LYS A 206 -5.99 13.33 -11.08
N GLN A 207 -4.78 12.79 -10.90
CA GLN A 207 -4.03 12.20 -12.01
C GLN A 207 -4.77 11.01 -12.64
N ILE A 208 -5.44 10.19 -11.82
CA ILE A 208 -6.26 9.07 -12.29
C ILE A 208 -7.45 9.59 -13.10
N SER A 209 -8.15 10.64 -12.65
CA SER A 209 -9.28 11.20 -13.41
C SER A 209 -8.82 11.78 -14.75
N GLU A 210 -7.74 12.56 -14.76
CA GLU A 210 -7.17 13.15 -15.98
C GLU A 210 -6.70 12.05 -16.97
N SER A 211 -6.06 10.99 -16.45
CA SER A 211 -5.61 9.86 -17.27
C SER A 211 -6.79 9.07 -17.85
N LYS A 212 -7.87 8.88 -17.10
CA LYS A 212 -9.11 8.24 -17.58
C LYS A 212 -9.77 9.06 -18.69
N GLU A 213 -9.85 10.38 -18.52
CA GLU A 213 -10.40 11.28 -19.55
C GLU A 213 -9.56 11.23 -20.83
N SER A 214 -8.24 11.30 -20.71
CA SER A 214 -7.31 11.18 -21.84
C SER A 214 -7.45 9.84 -22.58
N LEU A 215 -7.52 8.73 -21.83
CA LEU A 215 -7.72 7.39 -22.40
C LEU A 215 -9.07 7.26 -23.12
N THR A 216 -10.12 7.87 -22.57
CA THR A 216 -11.45 7.88 -23.19
C THR A 216 -11.42 8.66 -24.51
N SER A 217 -10.76 9.83 -24.53
CA SER A 217 -10.56 10.64 -25.74
C SER A 217 -9.76 9.89 -26.81
N LEU A 218 -8.62 9.28 -26.45
CA LEU A 218 -7.80 8.48 -27.35
C LEU A 218 -8.57 7.27 -27.90
N SER A 219 -9.34 6.58 -27.06
CA SER A 219 -10.20 5.47 -27.48
C SER A 219 -11.25 5.92 -28.50
N GLN A 220 -11.88 7.08 -28.28
CA GLN A 220 -12.83 7.65 -29.23
C GLN A 220 -12.16 8.04 -30.55
N GLN A 221 -10.99 8.69 -30.51
CA GLN A 221 -10.22 8.99 -31.72
C GLN A 221 -9.84 7.73 -32.50
N ASN A 222 -9.42 6.68 -31.79
CA ASN A 222 -9.04 5.41 -32.42
C ASN A 222 -10.25 4.75 -33.10
N ARG A 223 -11.43 4.76 -32.46
CA ARG A 223 -12.69 4.31 -33.09
C ARG A 223 -13.03 5.11 -34.35
N THR A 224 -12.89 6.44 -34.30
CA THR A 224 -13.12 7.30 -35.47
C THR A 224 -12.13 7.01 -36.59
N MET A 225 -10.84 6.80 -36.28
CA MET A 225 -9.84 6.44 -37.27
C MET A 225 -10.09 5.06 -37.87
N GLN A 226 -10.49 4.06 -37.06
CA GLN A 226 -10.89 2.75 -37.54
C GLN A 226 -12.10 2.82 -38.48
N GLN A 227 -13.10 3.64 -38.16
CA GLN A 227 -14.25 3.87 -39.03
C GLN A 227 -13.81 4.47 -40.38
N LYS A 228 -13.01 5.55 -40.35
CA LYS A 228 -12.47 6.17 -41.57
C LYS A 228 -11.64 5.19 -42.41
N LEU A 229 -10.86 4.33 -41.76
CA LEU A 229 -10.06 3.31 -42.44
C LEU A 229 -10.94 2.23 -43.09
N SER A 230 -12.03 1.82 -42.44
CA SER A 230 -13.03 0.92 -43.01
C SER A 230 -13.73 1.54 -44.23
N GLU A 231 -14.20 2.79 -44.11
CA GLU A 231 -14.79 3.54 -45.22
C GLU A 231 -13.79 3.71 -46.38
N GLY A 232 -12.52 4.02 -46.06
CA GLY A 232 -11.42 4.06 -47.00
C GLY A 232 -11.20 2.73 -47.73
N ASN A 233 -11.24 1.60 -47.01
CA ASN A 233 -11.11 0.28 -47.62
C ASN A 233 -12.28 -0.06 -48.55
N ILE A 234 -13.53 0.27 -48.16
CA ILE A 234 -14.71 0.07 -49.01
C ILE A 234 -14.60 0.90 -50.30
N THR A 235 -14.20 2.17 -50.18
CA THR A 235 -14.02 3.04 -51.35
C THR A 235 -12.88 2.58 -52.25
N LEU A 236 -11.75 2.16 -51.69
CA LEU A 236 -10.65 1.56 -52.43
C LEU A 236 -11.09 0.30 -53.18
N GLU A 237 -11.87 -0.57 -52.54
CA GLU A 237 -12.36 -1.79 -53.18
C GLU A 237 -13.35 -1.47 -54.32
N LYS A 238 -14.22 -0.50 -54.13
CA LYS A 238 -15.12 0.01 -55.19
C LYS A 238 -14.33 0.61 -56.37
N LEU A 239 -13.28 1.39 -56.10
CA LEU A 239 -12.42 1.92 -57.17
C LEU A 239 -11.65 0.81 -57.87
N ARG A 240 -11.18 -0.20 -57.14
CA ARG A 240 -10.53 -1.38 -57.73
C ARG A 240 -11.47 -2.12 -58.67
N THR A 241 -12.71 -2.41 -58.27
CA THR A 241 -13.68 -3.09 -59.15
C THR A 241 -13.97 -2.25 -60.40
N GLN A 242 -14.20 -0.95 -60.25
CA GLN A 242 -14.35 -0.03 -61.39
C GLN A 242 -13.14 -0.05 -62.33
N ILE A 243 -11.91 -0.02 -61.80
CA ILE A 243 -10.69 -0.14 -62.60
C ILE A 243 -10.65 -1.49 -63.32
N THR A 244 -11.02 -2.60 -62.67
CA THR A 244 -11.05 -3.91 -63.33
C THR A 244 -12.09 -3.97 -64.44
N ASP A 245 -13.26 -3.37 -64.27
CA ASP A 245 -14.32 -3.36 -65.28
C ASP A 245 -13.96 -2.44 -66.45
N MET A 246 -13.38 -1.27 -66.18
CA MET A 246 -12.84 -0.39 -67.22
C MET A 246 -11.72 -1.08 -68.01
N LYS A 247 -10.82 -1.82 -67.34
CA LYS A 247 -9.81 -2.64 -68.02
C LYS A 247 -10.43 -3.68 -68.94
N LYS A 248 -11.48 -4.39 -68.49
CA LYS A 248 -12.22 -5.36 -69.34
C LYS A 248 -12.87 -4.68 -70.54
N LEU A 249 -13.49 -3.52 -70.34
CA LEU A 249 -14.11 -2.75 -71.42
C LEU A 249 -13.08 -2.28 -72.45
N VAL A 250 -11.93 -1.77 -72.01
CA VAL A 250 -10.82 -1.38 -72.89
C VAL A 250 -10.35 -2.58 -73.70
N VAL A 251 -10.06 -3.72 -73.07
CA VAL A 251 -9.64 -4.95 -73.77
C VAL A 251 -10.70 -5.40 -74.80
N SER A 252 -11.98 -5.37 -74.44
CA SER A 252 -13.08 -5.71 -75.34
C SER A 252 -13.19 -4.75 -76.53
N LYS A 253 -13.07 -3.43 -76.27
CA LYS A 253 -13.08 -2.39 -77.31
C LYS A 253 -11.86 -2.47 -78.21
N ASP A 254 -10.68 -2.74 -77.67
CA ASP A 254 -9.46 -2.94 -78.46
C ASP A 254 -9.59 -4.16 -79.37
N ALA A 255 -10.10 -5.28 -78.85
CA ALA A 255 -10.38 -6.47 -79.65
C ALA A 255 -11.42 -6.19 -80.75
N ALA A 256 -12.52 -5.51 -80.43
CA ALA A 256 -13.55 -5.14 -81.39
C ALA A 256 -13.05 -4.14 -82.45
N SER A 257 -12.25 -3.15 -82.04
CA SER A 257 -11.62 -2.17 -82.93
C SER A 257 -10.61 -2.85 -83.87
N SER A 258 -9.79 -3.76 -83.34
CA SER A 258 -8.87 -4.58 -84.15
C SER A 258 -9.63 -5.45 -85.15
N ALA A 259 -10.72 -6.11 -84.74
CA ALA A 259 -11.55 -6.92 -85.63
C ALA A 259 -12.25 -6.07 -86.70
N ALA A 260 -12.77 -4.89 -86.33
CA ALA A 260 -13.37 -3.95 -87.26
C ALA A 260 -12.33 -3.40 -88.24
N ALA A 261 -11.11 -3.10 -87.79
CA ALA A 261 -10.01 -2.67 -88.63
C ALA A 261 -9.58 -3.76 -89.62
N SER A 262 -9.51 -5.02 -89.18
CA SER A 262 -9.22 -6.15 -90.09
C SER A 262 -10.35 -6.39 -91.09
N ALA A 263 -11.60 -6.33 -90.66
CA ALA A 263 -12.77 -6.49 -91.53
C ALA A 263 -12.87 -5.34 -92.56
N LYS A 264 -12.62 -4.10 -92.13
CA LYS A 264 -12.52 -2.95 -93.03
C LYS A 264 -11.40 -3.15 -94.05
N ARG A 265 -10.22 -3.57 -93.62
CA ARG A 265 -9.09 -3.83 -94.52
C ARG A 265 -9.42 -4.93 -95.53
N GLN A 266 -10.11 -5.98 -95.10
CA GLN A 266 -10.58 -7.04 -95.99
C GLN A 266 -11.61 -6.52 -97.01
N ALA A 267 -12.59 -5.73 -96.56
CA ALA A 267 -13.57 -5.11 -97.44
C ALA A 267 -12.93 -4.09 -98.40
N GLU A 268 -11.91 -3.35 -97.99
CA GLU A 268 -11.12 -2.45 -98.86
C GLU A 268 -10.36 -3.24 -99.94
N VAL A 269 -9.79 -4.40 -99.60
CA VAL A 269 -9.15 -5.31 -100.57
C VAL A 269 -10.19 -5.84 -101.55
N GLU A 270 -11.33 -6.36 -101.06
CA GLU A 270 -12.41 -6.87 -101.91
C GLU A 270 -13.00 -5.78 -102.81
N LEU A 271 -13.16 -4.55 -102.30
CA LEU A 271 -13.61 -3.39 -103.08
C LEU A 271 -12.62 -3.11 -104.22
N GLU A 272 -11.33 -3.14 -103.94
CA GLU A 272 -10.31 -2.88 -104.95
C GLU A 272 -10.22 -4.01 -105.99
N GLU A 273 -10.38 -5.27 -105.57
CA GLU A 273 -10.56 -6.40 -106.49
C GLU A 273 -11.78 -6.23 -107.39
N VAL A 274 -12.93 -5.81 -106.84
CA VAL A 274 -14.15 -5.55 -107.60
C VAL A 274 -13.97 -4.35 -108.54
N LYS A 275 -13.29 -3.29 -108.12
CA LYS A 275 -12.97 -2.14 -108.99
C LYS A 275 -12.04 -2.56 -110.13
N VAL A 276 -11.01 -3.37 -109.87
CA VAL A 276 -10.13 -3.91 -110.92
C VAL A 276 -10.94 -4.76 -111.90
N ARG A 277 -11.81 -5.67 -111.41
CA ARG A 277 -12.73 -6.44 -112.27
C ARG A 277 -13.69 -5.54 -113.06
N LEU A 278 -14.19 -4.47 -112.45
CA LEU A 278 -15.04 -3.48 -113.12
C LEU A 278 -14.25 -2.73 -114.21
N GLU A 279 -13.00 -2.37 -113.95
CA GLU A 279 -12.15 -1.68 -114.91
C GLU A 279 -11.73 -2.61 -116.05
N ASP A 280 -11.46 -3.89 -115.77
CA ASP A 280 -11.17 -4.92 -116.77
C ASP A 280 -12.41 -5.24 -117.63
N THR A 281 -13.60 -5.29 -117.03
CA THR A 281 -14.86 -5.45 -117.78
C THR A 281 -15.19 -4.19 -118.59
N LYS A 282 -14.92 -2.98 -118.09
CA LYS A 282 -15.01 -1.73 -118.86
C LYS A 282 -14.02 -1.69 -120.02
N LYS A 283 -12.75 -2.08 -119.81
CA LYS A 283 -11.75 -2.21 -120.88
C LYS A 283 -12.15 -3.27 -121.91
N SER A 284 -12.74 -4.38 -121.47
CA SER A 284 -13.31 -5.39 -122.38
C SER A 284 -14.46 -4.82 -123.21
N LEU A 285 -15.30 -3.97 -122.61
CA LEU A 285 -16.41 -3.29 -123.28
C LEU A 285 -15.96 -2.16 -124.23
N GLU A 286 -14.90 -1.42 -123.89
CA GLU A 286 -14.27 -0.44 -124.79
C GLU A 286 -13.48 -1.11 -125.92
N SER A 287 -12.84 -2.25 -125.65
CA SER A 287 -12.21 -3.11 -126.68
C SER A 287 -13.27 -3.63 -127.67
N MET A 288 -14.47 -3.96 -127.20
CA MET A 288 -15.60 -4.32 -128.07
C MET A 288 -16.19 -3.14 -128.87
N LYS A 289 -15.92 -1.89 -128.48
CA LYS A 289 -16.42 -0.69 -129.18
C LYS A 289 -15.43 -0.06 -130.17
N ARG A 290 -14.13 -0.35 -130.11
CA ARG A 290 -13.11 0.39 -130.91
C ARG A 290 -12.34 -0.40 -131.97
N LYS A 291 -12.60 -1.69 -132.18
CA LYS A 291 -12.09 -2.43 -133.36
C LYS A 291 -13.21 -3.25 -134.00
N GLY A 292 -13.58 -2.85 -135.21
CA GLY A 292 -14.52 -3.59 -136.04
C GLY A 292 -13.91 -4.76 -136.81
N SER A 293 -14.82 -5.47 -137.49
CA SER A 293 -14.65 -6.42 -138.58
C SER A 293 -14.29 -7.88 -138.25
N GLY A 294 -15.26 -8.77 -138.50
CA GLY A 294 -14.97 -10.05 -139.15
C GLY A 294 -15.20 -11.32 -138.33
N ARG A 295 -16.47 -11.70 -138.10
CA ARG A 295 -16.90 -13.12 -138.19
C ARG A 295 -18.42 -13.20 -138.30
N GLU A 296 -18.85 -13.79 -139.40
CA GLU A 296 -20.24 -14.04 -139.79
C GLU A 296 -20.95 -15.13 -138.97
N SER A 297 -22.28 -15.00 -139.04
CA SER A 297 -23.27 -16.08 -139.11
C SER A 297 -23.70 -16.78 -137.82
N GLU A 298 -24.84 -16.32 -137.29
CA GLU A 298 -25.95 -17.20 -136.89
C GLU A 298 -27.27 -16.41 -136.99
N SER A 299 -27.72 -16.23 -138.23
CA SER A 299 -29.09 -15.84 -138.58
C SER A 299 -29.90 -17.12 -138.88
N ASP A 300 -31.20 -17.11 -138.57
CA ASP A 300 -32.22 -18.04 -139.11
C ASP A 300 -32.31 -19.50 -138.58
N ASP A 301 -31.98 -19.80 -137.32
CA ASP A 301 -32.11 -21.19 -136.80
C ASP A 301 -33.44 -21.56 -136.11
N TRP A 302 -34.27 -20.60 -135.67
CA TRP A 302 -35.59 -20.94 -135.10
C TRP A 302 -36.62 -21.35 -136.17
N ARG A 303 -36.49 -20.82 -137.40
CA ARG A 303 -37.43 -21.10 -138.51
C ARG A 303 -37.42 -22.56 -138.94
N LYS A 304 -36.27 -23.24 -138.92
CA LYS A 304 -36.15 -24.68 -139.25
C LYS A 304 -36.86 -25.60 -138.26
N ILE A 305 -36.98 -25.17 -137.01
CA ILE A 305 -37.65 -25.94 -135.95
C ILE A 305 -39.16 -25.69 -135.97
N ALA A 306 -39.58 -24.45 -136.24
CA ALA A 306 -40.98 -24.03 -136.12
C ALA A 306 -41.83 -24.27 -137.39
N ILE A 307 -41.25 -24.30 -138.60
CA ILE A 307 -42.00 -24.38 -139.88
C ILE A 307 -42.16 -25.83 -140.38
N CYS A 308 -43.34 -26.16 -140.92
CA CYS A 308 -43.69 -27.46 -141.47
C CYS A 308 -42.81 -27.78 -142.70
N PRO A 309 -42.03 -28.87 -142.69
CA PRO A 309 -41.09 -29.19 -143.77
C PRO A 309 -41.77 -29.59 -145.09
N VAL A 310 -43.08 -29.85 -145.10
CA VAL A 310 -43.82 -30.28 -146.30
C VAL A 310 -44.27 -29.11 -147.16
N CYS A 311 -44.72 -28.01 -146.54
CA CYS A 311 -45.14 -26.79 -147.27
C CYS A 311 -44.17 -25.62 -147.11
N ASN A 312 -43.20 -25.73 -146.20
CA ASN A 312 -42.20 -24.72 -145.84
C ASN A 312 -42.74 -23.30 -145.59
N SER A 313 -44.02 -23.20 -145.22
CA SER A 313 -44.74 -21.93 -145.11
C SER A 313 -45.52 -21.84 -143.79
N ASN A 314 -46.23 -22.91 -143.41
CA ASN A 314 -47.05 -22.91 -142.20
C ASN A 314 -46.30 -23.46 -140.98
N LEU A 315 -46.58 -22.91 -139.80
CA LEU A 315 -46.05 -23.40 -138.51
C LEU A 315 -46.52 -24.84 -138.23
N ARG A 316 -45.66 -25.62 -137.56
CA ARG A 316 -45.97 -26.98 -137.11
C ARG A 316 -47.02 -26.92 -136.00
N ASN A 317 -48.14 -27.59 -136.19
CA ASN A 317 -49.24 -27.60 -135.22
C ASN A 317 -49.99 -28.96 -135.18
N THR A 318 -49.46 -30.02 -135.77
CA THR A 318 -50.07 -31.34 -135.76
C THR A 318 -48.99 -32.42 -135.75
N VAL A 319 -49.05 -33.34 -134.79
CA VAL A 319 -48.12 -34.45 -134.65
C VAL A 319 -48.77 -35.78 -135.08
N LEU A 320 -48.01 -36.64 -135.76
CA LEU A 320 -48.43 -38.01 -136.07
C LEU A 320 -48.08 -38.94 -134.89
N LYS A 321 -49.09 -39.47 -134.20
CA LYS A 321 -48.93 -40.22 -132.93
C LYS A 321 -48.00 -41.42 -133.04
N LEU A 322 -47.96 -42.09 -134.19
CA LEU A 322 -47.20 -43.32 -134.42
C LEU A 322 -45.69 -43.11 -134.64
N CYS A 323 -45.25 -41.88 -134.96
CA CYS A 323 -43.85 -41.60 -135.23
C CYS A 323 -43.35 -40.27 -134.65
N SER A 324 -44.22 -39.54 -133.95
CA SER A 324 -43.95 -38.26 -133.28
C SER A 324 -43.35 -37.16 -134.17
N HIS A 325 -43.45 -37.28 -135.50
CA HIS A 325 -43.09 -36.21 -136.42
C HIS A 325 -44.22 -35.19 -136.55
N THR A 326 -43.83 -33.91 -136.52
CA THR A 326 -44.77 -32.77 -136.47
C THR A 326 -44.77 -31.98 -137.77
N PHE A 327 -45.96 -31.73 -138.30
CA PHE A 327 -46.22 -30.99 -139.53
C PHE A 327 -47.34 -29.95 -139.29
N CYS A 328 -47.72 -29.19 -140.31
CA CYS A 328 -48.94 -28.38 -140.26
C CYS A 328 -50.17 -29.24 -140.60
N GLN A 329 -51.31 -28.88 -139.99
CA GLN A 329 -52.56 -29.63 -140.14
C GLN A 329 -53.01 -29.78 -141.60
N GLY A 330 -52.84 -28.73 -142.42
CA GLY A 330 -53.19 -28.77 -143.84
C GLY A 330 -52.41 -29.81 -144.65
N CYS A 331 -51.11 -29.99 -144.36
CA CYS A 331 -50.29 -31.00 -145.02
C CYS A 331 -50.69 -32.43 -144.60
N VAL A 332 -50.99 -32.65 -143.32
CA VAL A 332 -51.44 -33.97 -142.85
C VAL A 332 -52.81 -34.34 -143.44
N GLN A 333 -53.74 -33.39 -143.49
CA GLN A 333 -55.07 -33.62 -144.09
C GLN A 333 -55.00 -33.88 -145.60
N ASN A 334 -54.14 -33.16 -146.34
CA ASN A 334 -53.95 -33.41 -147.78
C ASN A 334 -53.41 -34.81 -148.07
N LEU A 335 -52.51 -35.36 -147.23
CA LEU A 335 -52.03 -36.74 -147.37
C LEU A 335 -53.13 -37.77 -147.08
N ILE A 336 -54.00 -37.49 -146.10
CA ILE A 336 -55.16 -38.35 -145.80
C ILE A 336 -56.18 -38.34 -146.95
N ALA A 337 -56.45 -37.16 -147.51
CA ALA A 337 -57.38 -36.95 -148.63
C ALA A 337 -56.88 -37.61 -149.93
N ASN A 338 -55.61 -37.44 -150.27
CA ASN A 338 -54.99 -38.02 -151.48
C ASN A 338 -54.65 -39.52 -151.34
N ARG A 339 -55.13 -40.18 -150.27
CA ARG A 339 -54.87 -41.60 -149.92
C ARG A 339 -53.37 -41.98 -149.84
N SER A 340 -52.47 -41.00 -149.77
CA SER A 340 -51.02 -41.17 -149.63
C SER A 340 -50.60 -41.13 -148.16
N ARG A 341 -51.19 -42.03 -147.37
CA ARG A 341 -51.13 -42.02 -145.90
C ARG A 341 -49.82 -42.59 -145.31
N LYS A 342 -48.68 -42.00 -145.71
CA LYS A 342 -47.35 -42.30 -145.17
C LYS A 342 -46.69 -41.02 -144.67
N CYS A 343 -46.02 -41.07 -143.52
CA CYS A 343 -45.36 -39.92 -142.93
C CYS A 343 -44.23 -39.41 -143.86
N PRO A 344 -44.22 -38.12 -144.25
CA PRO A 344 -43.19 -37.57 -145.14
C PRO A 344 -41.76 -37.68 -144.61
N SER A 345 -41.57 -37.73 -143.29
CA SER A 345 -40.24 -37.79 -142.69
C SER A 345 -39.68 -39.21 -142.53
N CYS A 346 -40.53 -40.23 -142.35
CA CYS A 346 -40.06 -41.60 -142.06
C CYS A 346 -40.79 -42.72 -142.80
N GLY A 347 -41.75 -42.40 -143.67
CA GLY A 347 -42.46 -43.37 -144.52
C GLY A 347 -43.44 -44.29 -143.79
N LYS A 348 -43.55 -44.25 -142.45
CA LYS A 348 -44.51 -45.05 -141.69
C LYS A 348 -45.94 -44.71 -142.09
N ALA A 349 -46.74 -45.75 -142.36
CA ALA A 349 -48.16 -45.58 -142.67
C ALA A 349 -48.93 -45.09 -141.44
N PHE A 350 -49.91 -44.22 -141.64
CA PHE A 350 -50.78 -43.71 -140.56
C PHE A 350 -52.24 -43.66 -141.02
N GLY A 351 -53.17 -43.88 -140.10
CA GLY A 351 -54.61 -43.82 -140.35
C GLY A 351 -55.23 -42.45 -140.09
N HIS A 352 -56.55 -42.34 -140.31
CA HIS A 352 -57.30 -41.11 -140.06
C HIS A 352 -57.29 -40.71 -138.56
N ALA A 353 -57.17 -41.66 -137.63
CA ALA A 353 -57.17 -41.41 -136.18
C ALA A 353 -55.77 -41.15 -135.57
N ASP A 354 -54.71 -41.24 -136.39
CA ASP A 354 -53.32 -41.31 -135.92
C ASP A 354 -52.58 -39.95 -135.95
N HIS A 355 -53.32 -38.85 -135.96
CA HIS A 355 -52.79 -37.49 -135.84
C HIS A 355 -53.47 -36.74 -134.69
N MET A 356 -52.75 -35.79 -134.07
CA MET A 356 -53.25 -34.94 -132.98
C MET A 356 -52.75 -33.50 -133.16
N PRO A 357 -53.60 -32.48 -133.03
CA PRO A 357 -53.17 -31.08 -133.04
C PRO A 357 -52.34 -30.74 -131.78
N ILE A 358 -51.34 -29.88 -131.93
CA ILE A 358 -50.50 -29.36 -130.84
C ILE A 358 -50.36 -27.84 -130.97
N VAL A 359 -50.11 -27.16 -129.84
CA VAL A 359 -49.82 -25.72 -129.78
C VAL A 359 -48.38 -25.55 -129.30
N LEU A 360 -47.54 -24.89 -130.10
CA LEU A 360 -46.17 -24.52 -129.71
C LEU A 360 -46.26 -23.22 -128.88
N ALA A 361 -45.85 -23.27 -127.62
CA ALA A 361 -45.81 -22.12 -126.70
C ALA A 361 -44.44 -21.43 -126.73
#